data_AF-A0A3L7QA02-F1
#
_entry.id   AF-A0A3L7QA02-F1
#
_cell.length_a   1.000
_cell.length_b   1.000
_cell.length_c   1.000
_cell.angle_alpha   90.00
_cell.angle_beta   90.00
_cell.angle_gamma   90.00
#
_symmetry.space_group_name_H-M   'P 1'
#
loop_
_entity.id
_entity.type
_entity.pdbx_description
1 polymer ?
#
loop_
_entity_poly.entity_id
_entity_poly.type
_entity_poly.pdbx_seq_one_letter_code
_entity_poly.pdbx_strand_id
1 'polypeptide(L)'
;MSDAATVHTEANLRQIFANMVPDRARTIRECYYEAVAALRNLSESLELADLEVPGNHEHVLIYEHVIACEAIGAMNLSLLGKVL
;
A
#
# COMPACT_ATOMS: atom_id res chain seq x y z
N MET A 1 12.83 16.18 4.55
CA MET A 1 14.05 15.33 4.54
C MET A 1 14.89 15.74 3.34
N SER A 2 16.20 15.88 3.47
CA SER A 2 17.07 16.14 2.31
C SER A 2 17.16 14.90 1.43
N ASP A 3 17.39 15.08 0.13
CA ASP A 3 17.55 13.98 -0.84
C ASP A 3 18.64 12.98 -0.43
N ALA A 4 19.72 13.49 0.19
CA ALA A 4 20.81 12.67 0.71
C ALA A 4 20.36 11.71 1.83
N ALA A 5 19.43 12.13 2.70
CA ALA A 5 18.92 11.26 3.77
C ALA A 5 18.07 10.11 3.20
N THR A 6 17.24 10.40 2.19
CA THR A 6 16.40 9.41 1.50
C THR A 6 17.26 8.36 0.78
N VAL A 7 18.32 8.77 0.08
CA VAL A 7 19.26 7.87 -0.59
C VAL A 7 19.97 6.96 0.42
N HIS A 8 20.39 7.50 1.57
CA HIS A 8 21.02 6.71 2.62
C HIS A 8 20.06 5.68 3.22
N THR A 9 18.80 6.06 3.48
CA THR A 9 17.77 5.14 3.96
C THR A 9 17.45 4.02 2.96
N GLU A 10 17.37 4.35 1.67
CA GLU A 10 17.15 3.34 0.62
C GLU A 10 18.31 2.33 0.56
N ALA A 11 19.56 2.79 0.57
CA ALA A 11 20.74 1.92 0.55
C ALA A 11 20.74 0.97 1.76
N ASN A 12 20.41 1.48 2.95
CA ASN A 12 20.29 0.67 4.16
C ASN A 12 19.19 -0.39 4.05
N LEU A 13 18.01 -0.04 3.51
CA LEU A 13 16.93 -1.01 3.27
C LEU A 13 17.37 -2.12 2.32
N ARG A 14 18.00 -1.78 1.19
CA ARG A 14 18.53 -2.75 0.24
C ARG A 14 19.56 -3.68 0.89
N GLN A 15 20.47 -3.13 1.70
CA GLN A 15 21.47 -3.92 2.42
C GLN A 15 20.82 -4.85 3.46
N ILE A 16 19.78 -4.40 4.17
CA ILE A 16 19.04 -5.26 5.12
C ILE A 16 18.43 -6.45 4.39
N PHE A 17 17.72 -6.23 3.27
CA PHE A 17 17.11 -7.32 2.51
C PHE A 17 18.14 -8.25 1.86
N ALA A 18 19.28 -7.73 1.40
CA ALA A 18 20.35 -8.53 0.82
C ALA A 18 20.98 -9.49 1.84
N ASN A 19 21.06 -9.09 3.11
CA ASN A 19 21.62 -9.91 4.20
C ASN A 19 20.56 -10.70 4.98
N MET A 20 19.29 -10.54 4.64
CA MET A 20 18.18 -11.21 5.32
C MET A 20 18.11 -12.68 4.91
N VAL A 21 17.68 -13.53 5.86
CA VAL A 21 17.36 -14.93 5.57
C VAL A 21 16.35 -15.00 4.41
N PRO A 22 16.60 -15.78 3.34
CA PRO A 22 15.78 -15.78 2.13
C PRO A 22 14.28 -15.97 2.38
N ASP A 23 13.90 -16.91 3.25
CA ASP A 23 12.50 -17.18 3.57
C ASP A 23 11.84 -15.98 4.26
N ARG A 24 12.55 -15.31 5.17
CA ARG A 24 12.05 -14.09 5.82
C ARG A 24 11.84 -12.96 4.82
N ALA A 25 12.80 -12.77 3.91
CA ALA A 25 12.69 -11.76 2.86
C ALA A 25 11.53 -12.04 1.90
N ARG A 26 11.27 -13.32 1.60
CA ARG A 26 10.11 -13.75 0.82
C ARG A 26 8.79 -13.44 1.55
N THR A 27 8.67 -13.85 2.81
CA THR A 27 7.46 -13.59 3.61
C THR A 27 7.14 -12.09 3.68
N ILE A 28 8.15 -11.23 3.85
CA ILE A 28 7.89 -9.78 3.89
C ILE A 28 7.37 -9.27 2.54
N ARG A 29 7.93 -9.73 1.42
CA ARG A 29 7.43 -9.38 0.08
C ARG A 29 5.99 -9.84 -0.12
N GLU A 30 5.70 -11.09 0.21
CA GLU A 30 4.37 -11.69 0.09
C GLU A 30 3.36 -10.90 0.92
N CYS A 31 3.60 -10.69 2.21
CA CYS A 31 2.70 -9.93 3.06
C CYS A 31 2.49 -8.49 2.57
N TYR A 32 3.53 -7.84 2.04
CA TYR A 32 3.40 -6.49 1.49
C TYR A 32 2.49 -6.47 0.26
N TYR A 33 2.69 -7.39 -0.69
CA TYR A 33 1.88 -7.47 -1.89
C TYR A 33 0.44 -7.91 -1.60
N GLU A 34 0.24 -8.82 -0.65
CA GLU A 34 -1.08 -9.23 -0.17
C GLU A 34 -1.83 -8.06 0.48
N ALA A 35 -1.16 -7.24 1.29
CA ALA A 35 -1.77 -6.07 1.89
C ALA A 35 -2.21 -5.05 0.82
N VAL A 36 -1.38 -4.76 -0.17
CA VAL A 36 -1.75 -3.87 -1.29
C VAL A 36 -2.89 -4.45 -2.11
N ALA A 37 -2.89 -5.76 -2.38
CA ALA A 37 -3.97 -6.44 -3.10
C ALA A 37 -5.29 -6.38 -2.33
N ALA A 38 -5.27 -6.60 -1.02
CA ALA A 38 -6.45 -6.49 -0.17
C ALA A 38 -7.02 -5.07 -0.15
N LEU A 39 -6.16 -4.04 -0.08
CA LEU A 39 -6.60 -2.64 -0.16
C LEU A 39 -7.24 -2.31 -1.51
N ARG A 40 -6.70 -2.85 -2.63
CA ARG A 40 -7.32 -2.67 -3.96
C ARG A 40 -8.72 -3.28 -4.00
N ASN A 41 -8.85 -4.53 -3.56
CA ASN A 41 -10.14 -5.20 -3.51
C ASN A 41 -11.14 -4.46 -2.63
N LEU A 42 -10.69 -3.90 -1.49
CA LEU A 42 -11.50 -3.08 -0.61
C LEU A 42 -11.98 -1.81 -1.33
N SER A 43 -11.07 -1.07 -1.98
CA SER A 43 -11.43 0.17 -2.69
C SER A 43 -12.47 -0.07 -3.79
N GLU A 44 -12.34 -1.14 -4.57
CA GLU A 44 -13.28 -1.50 -5.63
C GLU A 44 -14.64 -1.92 -5.05
N SER A 45 -14.63 -2.75 -4.00
CA SER A 45 -15.86 -3.19 -3.34
C SER A 45 -16.66 -2.02 -2.75
N LEU A 46 -15.97 -1.02 -2.18
CA LEU A 46 -16.61 0.17 -1.62
C LEU A 46 -17.26 1.03 -2.69
N GLU A 47 -16.57 1.25 -3.82
CA GLU A 47 -17.12 1.99 -4.96
C GLU A 47 -18.35 1.30 -5.56
N LEU A 48 -18.27 -0.01 -5.78
CA LEU A 48 -19.38 -0.79 -6.32
C LEU A 48 -20.58 -0.82 -5.37
N ALA A 49 -20.34 -1.01 -4.07
CA ALA A 49 -21.41 -1.02 -3.07
C ALA A 49 -22.13 0.34 -3.00
N ASP A 50 -21.43 1.47 -3.15
CA ASP A 50 -22.06 2.80 -3.17
C ASP A 50 -23.03 2.96 -4.35
N LEU A 51 -22.65 2.44 -5.52
CA LEU A 51 -23.48 2.45 -6.73
C LEU A 51 -24.74 1.57 -6.62
N GLU A 52 -24.67 0.50 -5.84
CA GLU A 52 -25.76 -0.46 -5.67
C GLU A 52 -26.86 0.03 -4.72
N VAL A 53 -26.57 0.96 -3.81
CA VAL A 53 -27.58 1.47 -2.88
C VAL A 53 -28.38 2.59 -3.56
N PRO A 54 -29.70 2.44 -3.73
CA PRO A 54 -30.53 3.53 -4.24
C PRO A 54 -30.80 4.59 -3.16
N GLY A 55 -30.76 5.87 -3.52
CA GLY A 55 -31.11 6.98 -2.63
C GLY A 55 -29.96 7.95 -2.40
N ASN A 56 -30.20 8.99 -1.58
CA ASN A 56 -29.17 9.95 -1.22
C ASN A 56 -28.59 9.59 0.14
N HIS A 57 -27.51 8.82 0.13
CA HIS A 57 -26.73 8.36 1.29
C HIS A 57 -25.38 9.09 1.36
N GLU A 58 -25.31 10.25 0.72
CA GLU A 58 -24.16 11.17 0.75
C GLU A 58 -22.84 10.55 0.27
N HIS A 59 -22.91 9.43 -0.45
CA HIS A 59 -21.73 8.72 -0.98
C HIS A 59 -20.70 8.38 0.11
N VAL A 60 -21.16 7.97 1.30
CA VAL A 60 -20.29 7.68 2.45
C VAL A 60 -19.21 6.64 2.11
N LEU A 61 -19.53 5.64 1.29
CA LEU A 61 -18.56 4.62 0.90
C LEU A 61 -17.52 5.14 -0.10
N ILE A 62 -17.83 6.20 -0.86
CA ILE A 62 -16.85 6.88 -1.71
C ILE A 62 -15.76 7.56 -0.87
N TYR A 63 -16.08 8.13 0.29
CA TYR A 63 -15.06 8.68 1.18
C TYR A 63 -14.10 7.58 1.68
N GLU A 64 -14.63 6.42 2.06
CA GLU A 64 -13.81 5.27 2.48
C GLU A 64 -12.99 4.69 1.31
N HIS A 65 -13.55 4.66 0.09
CA HIS A 65 -12.81 4.31 -1.14
C HIS A 65 -11.59 5.22 -1.33
N VAL A 66 -11.76 6.53 -1.15
CA VAL A 66 -10.65 7.51 -1.28
C VAL A 66 -9.57 7.22 -0.24
N ILE A 67 -9.93 6.93 1.02
CA ILE A 67 -8.97 6.56 2.07
C ILE A 67 -8.20 5.29 1.67
N ALA A 68 -8.89 4.27 1.14
CA ALA A 68 -8.23 3.06 0.67
C ALA A 68 -7.25 3.35 -0.50
N CYS A 69 -7.64 4.20 -1.44
CA CYS A 69 -6.78 4.66 -2.54
C CYS A 69 -5.55 5.43 -2.04
N GLU A 70 -5.70 6.30 -1.04
CA GLU A 70 -4.60 7.01 -0.39
C GLU A 70 -3.64 6.06 0.30
N ALA A 71 -4.15 5.03 1.00
CA ALA A 71 -3.33 4.01 1.63
C ALA A 71 -2.50 3.23 0.58
N ILE A 72 -3.10 2.83 -0.55
CA ILE A 72 -2.40 2.20 -1.66
C ILE A 72 -1.30 3.13 -2.21
N GLY A 73 -1.62 4.41 -2.40
CA GLY A 73 -0.67 5.43 -2.84
C GLY A 73 0.51 5.57 -1.88
N ALA A 74 0.24 5.67 -0.59
CA ALA A 74 1.26 5.77 0.45
C ALA A 74 2.17 4.54 0.49
N MET A 75 1.60 3.33 0.36
CA MET A 75 2.38 2.10 0.24
C MET A 75 3.29 2.16 -0.99
N ASN A 76 2.74 2.39 -2.18
CA ASN A 76 3.52 2.43 -3.43
C ASN A 76 4.63 3.50 -3.41
N LEU A 77 4.42 4.63 -2.72
CA LEU A 77 5.41 5.70 -2.59
C LEU A 77 6.40 5.50 -1.44
N SER A 78 6.13 4.58 -0.53
CA SER A 78 7.02 4.27 0.59
C SER A 78 8.37 3.76 0.09
N LEU A 79 9.44 4.02 0.85
CA LEU A 79 10.77 3.47 0.52
C LEU A 79 10.78 1.95 0.49
N LEU A 80 9.97 1.30 1.34
CA LEU A 80 9.81 -0.15 1.29
C LEU A 80 9.18 -0.59 -0.02
N GLY A 81 8.07 0.04 -0.43
CA GLY A 81 7.40 -0.26 -1.70
C GLY A 81 8.27 -0.05 -2.94
N LYS A 82 9.24 0.87 -2.88
CA LYS A 82 10.22 1.09 -3.96
C LYS A 82 11.37 0.07 -3.97
N VAL A 83 11.63 -0.57 -2.83
CA VAL A 83 12.76 -1.50 -2.64
C VAL A 83 12.35 -2.95 -2.86
N LEU A 84 11.11 -3.31 -2.52
CA LEU A 84 10.53 -4.64 -2.72
C LEU A 84 10.26 -4.94 -4.20
#